data_AF-A0A6N2AEC3-F1
#
_entry.id   AF-A0A6N2AEC3-F1
#
_cell.length_a   1.000
_cell.length_b   1.000
_cell.length_c   1.000
_cell.angle_alpha   90.00
_cell.angle_beta   90.00
_cell.angle_gamma   90.00
#
_symmetry.space_group_name_H-M   'P 1'
#
loop_
_entity.id
_entity.type
_entity.pdbx_description
1 polymer ?
#
loop_
_entity_poly.entity_id
_entity_poly.type
_entity_poly.pdbx_seq_one_letter_code
_entity_poly.pdbx_strand_id
1 'polypeptide(L)'
;MIIRLPESEVKILVNRNPIKTSFEVWSRPGHFSRKIAKGIDITTWIWDLHADAHDFDSHTCDLEEISRKVFSVHFGQFSIIFLWLSVMYFYGARFSNYEAWLSDRTHIGPSA
;
A
#
# COMPACT_ATOMS: atom_id res chain seq x y z
N MET A 1 -15.95 -47.49 8.82
CA MET A 1 -16.80 -46.28 8.77
C MET A 1 -15.90 -45.08 9.04
N ILE A 2 -15.59 -44.27 8.03
CA ILE A 2 -14.77 -43.07 8.18
C ILE A 2 -15.72 -41.93 8.52
N ILE A 3 -15.60 -41.37 9.71
CA ILE A 3 -16.38 -40.19 10.14
C ILE A 3 -15.70 -38.97 9.50
N ARG A 4 -16.34 -38.38 8.48
CA ARG A 4 -15.94 -37.04 8.02
C ARG A 4 -16.43 -36.04 9.04
N LEU A 5 -15.51 -35.27 9.64
CA LEU A 5 -15.87 -34.08 10.42
C LEU A 5 -16.57 -33.08 9.49
N PRO A 6 -17.60 -32.35 9.97
CA PRO A 6 -18.25 -31.32 9.17
C PRO A 6 -17.23 -30.25 8.77
N GLU A 7 -17.18 -29.90 7.48
CA GLU A 7 -16.36 -28.79 6.98
C GLU A 7 -16.81 -27.49 7.67
N SER A 8 -15.86 -26.70 8.19
CA SER A 8 -16.22 -25.42 8.80
C SER A 8 -16.67 -24.44 7.71
N GLU A 9 -17.93 -24.03 7.72
CA GLU A 9 -18.43 -22.99 6.82
C GLU A 9 -17.68 -21.67 7.06
N VAL A 10 -16.86 -21.27 6.10
CA VAL A 10 -16.20 -19.96 6.09
C VAL A 10 -17.23 -18.89 5.75
N LYS A 11 -17.33 -17.85 6.59
CA LYS A 11 -18.26 -16.72 6.41
C LYS A 11 -17.49 -15.43 6.15
N ILE A 12 -18.02 -14.61 5.25
CA ILE A 12 -17.50 -13.26 4.99
C ILE A 12 -18.24 -12.29 5.91
N LEU A 13 -17.50 -11.59 6.76
CA LEU A 13 -18.02 -10.57 7.69
C LEU A 13 -17.31 -9.24 7.42
N VAL A 14 -18.07 -8.16 7.30
CA VAL A 14 -17.55 -6.82 7.00
C VAL A 14 -18.33 -5.77 7.78
N ASN A 15 -17.61 -4.84 8.41
CA ASN A 15 -18.20 -3.64 9.00
C ASN A 15 -18.39 -2.55 7.94
N ARG A 16 -19.61 -1.97 7.88
CA ARG A 16 -19.92 -0.88 6.94
C ARG A 16 -19.54 0.46 7.53
N ASN A 17 -18.85 1.28 6.74
CA ASN A 17 -18.41 2.64 7.10
C ASN A 17 -17.72 2.73 8.47
N PRO A 18 -16.70 1.89 8.75
CA PRO A 18 -16.04 1.89 10.05
C PRO A 18 -15.25 3.19 10.32
N ILE A 19 -14.82 3.90 9.27
CA ILE A 19 -14.11 5.17 9.34
C ILE A 19 -14.75 6.13 8.34
N LYS A 20 -15.07 7.35 8.78
CA LYS A 20 -15.59 8.42 7.92
C LYS A 20 -14.47 9.00 7.06
N THR A 21 -14.66 9.02 5.75
CA THR A 21 -13.73 9.71 4.83
C THR A 21 -13.79 11.22 5.06
N SER A 22 -12.66 11.83 5.44
CA SER A 22 -12.54 13.27 5.67
C SER A 22 -11.08 13.74 5.60
N PHE A 23 -10.88 15.05 5.39
CA PHE A 23 -9.56 15.68 5.44
C PHE A 23 -9.13 16.14 6.84
N GLU A 24 -10.00 16.02 7.85
CA GLU A 24 -9.73 16.50 9.21
C GLU A 24 -8.47 15.87 9.82
N VAL A 25 -8.26 14.58 9.55
CA VAL A 25 -7.12 13.84 10.08
C VAL A 25 -5.81 14.23 9.40
N TRP A 26 -5.87 14.70 8.14
CA TRP A 26 -4.71 15.09 7.35
C TRP A 26 -4.11 16.42 7.83
N SER A 27 -4.91 17.29 8.44
CA SER A 27 -4.41 18.54 9.03
C SER A 27 -3.72 18.33 10.38
N ARG A 28 -3.67 17.09 10.88
CA ARG A 28 -3.07 16.72 12.18
C ARG A 28 -1.98 15.65 11.99
N PRO A 29 -0.80 16.03 11.50
CA PRO A 29 0.33 15.10 11.37
C PRO A 29 0.61 14.36 12.69
N GLY A 30 0.81 13.05 12.60
CA GLY A 30 1.06 12.20 13.77
C GLY A 30 -0.19 11.82 14.55
N HIS A 31 -1.40 12.07 14.02
CA HIS A 31 -2.68 11.67 14.65
C HIS A 31 -2.74 10.19 15.08
N PHE A 32 -1.94 9.34 14.44
CA PHE A 32 -1.87 7.90 14.68
C PHE A 32 -1.10 7.53 15.96
N SER A 33 -0.33 8.47 16.53
CA SER A 33 0.44 8.26 17.76
C SER A 33 0.12 9.33 18.79
N ARG A 34 -0.29 8.93 19.99
CA ARG A 34 -0.55 9.88 21.11
C ARG A 34 0.70 10.67 21.51
N LYS A 35 1.90 10.13 21.27
CA LYS A 35 3.19 10.80 21.54
C LYS A 35 3.41 11.93 20.52
N ILE A 36 3.20 11.65 19.24
CA ILE A 36 3.50 12.55 18.11
C ILE A 36 2.37 13.57 17.91
N ALA A 37 1.11 13.20 18.17
CA ALA A 37 -0.06 14.06 17.99
C ALA A 37 -0.07 15.36 18.83
N LYS A 38 0.80 15.46 19.85
CA LYS A 38 0.95 16.68 20.68
C LYS A 38 1.62 17.84 19.93
N GLY A 39 2.23 17.58 18.77
CA GLY A 39 2.89 18.59 17.95
C GLY A 39 4.41 18.60 18.10
N ILE A 40 5.04 19.48 17.32
CA ILE A 40 6.50 19.60 17.21
C ILE A 40 7.04 20.32 18.43
N ASP A 41 7.90 19.64 19.19
CA ASP A 41 8.70 20.27 20.27
C ASP A 41 10.17 20.42 19.84
N ILE A 42 10.70 19.41 19.13
CA ILE A 42 12.05 19.40 18.53
C ILE A 42 12.01 18.78 17.14
N THR A 43 13.04 19.02 16.32
CA THR A 43 13.12 18.49 14.93
C THR A 43 13.13 16.97 14.85
N THR A 44 13.54 16.26 15.92
CA THR A 44 13.40 14.79 16.03
C THR A 44 11.98 14.32 15.79
N TRP A 45 10.98 15.12 16.18
CA TRP A 45 9.57 14.81 15.93
C TRP A 45 9.28 14.54 14.45
N ILE A 46 9.96 15.22 13.52
CA ILE A 46 9.76 15.03 12.07
C ILE A 46 10.24 13.63 11.67
N TRP A 47 11.35 13.16 12.24
CA TRP A 47 11.88 11.84 11.96
C TRP A 47 11.02 10.74 12.58
N ASP A 48 10.60 10.91 13.85
CA ASP A 48 9.65 10.03 14.53
C ASP A 48 8.34 9.90 13.72
N LEU A 49 7.84 11.01 13.16
CA LEU A 49 6.63 11.02 12.33
C LEU A 49 6.74 10.07 11.12
N HIS A 50 7.89 10.06 10.44
CA HIS A 50 8.09 9.22 9.26
C HIS A 50 8.42 7.78 9.63
N ALA A 51 9.23 7.57 10.66
CA ALA A 51 9.62 6.24 11.13
C ALA A 51 8.40 5.44 11.61
N ASP A 52 7.50 6.09 12.34
CA ASP A 52 6.34 5.42 12.96
C ASP A 52 5.14 5.33 12.01
N ALA A 53 5.17 5.96 10.83
CA ALA A 53 3.99 6.07 9.95
C ALA A 53 3.39 4.72 9.55
N HIS A 54 4.24 3.70 9.36
CA HIS A 54 3.84 2.36 8.92
C HIS A 54 3.97 1.31 10.04
N ASP A 55 4.33 1.72 11.26
CA ASP A 55 4.40 0.85 12.43
C ASP A 55 3.01 0.70 13.07
N PHE A 56 2.12 -0.03 12.42
CA PHE A 56 0.70 -0.11 12.82
C PHE A 56 0.49 -0.68 14.23
N ASP A 57 1.40 -1.54 14.70
CA ASP A 57 1.34 -2.14 16.03
C ASP A 57 1.60 -1.11 17.14
N SER A 58 2.33 -0.03 16.86
CA SER A 58 2.51 1.08 17.83
C SER A 58 1.36 2.07 17.84
N HIS A 59 0.47 2.04 16.84
CA HIS A 59 -0.68 2.94 16.76
C HIS A 59 -1.83 2.48 17.66
N THR A 60 -2.07 1.18 17.73
CA THR A 60 -3.20 0.56 18.43
C THR A 60 -2.88 -0.87 18.82
N CYS A 61 -3.52 -1.40 19.87
CA CYS A 61 -3.45 -2.82 20.22
C CYS A 61 -4.57 -3.66 19.59
N ASP A 62 -5.45 -3.04 18.77
CA ASP A 62 -6.55 -3.73 18.10
C ASP A 62 -6.08 -4.43 16.81
N LEU A 63 -6.02 -5.76 16.86
CA LEU A 63 -5.64 -6.60 15.73
C LEU A 63 -6.60 -6.50 14.54
N GLU A 64 -7.88 -6.18 14.75
CA GLU A 64 -8.83 -5.98 13.65
C GLU A 64 -8.46 -4.71 12.87
N GLU A 65 -8.20 -3.61 13.58
CA GLU A 65 -7.75 -2.36 12.97
C GLU A 65 -6.40 -2.51 12.26
N ILE A 66 -5.43 -3.17 12.89
CA ILE A 66 -4.11 -3.44 12.28
C ILE A 66 -4.30 -4.25 10.99
N SER A 67 -5.07 -5.33 11.05
CA SER A 67 -5.35 -6.18 9.88
C SER A 67 -6.04 -5.40 8.76
N ARG A 68 -6.96 -4.49 9.09
CA ARG A 68 -7.63 -3.61 8.12
C ARG A 68 -6.65 -2.64 7.46
N LYS A 69 -5.73 -2.04 8.22
CA LYS A 69 -4.68 -1.16 7.70
C LYS A 69 -3.72 -1.92 6.78
N VAL A 70 -3.25 -3.09 7.23
CA VAL A 70 -2.39 -3.98 6.46
C VAL A 70 -3.07 -4.38 5.16
N PHE A 71 -4.30 -4.89 5.22
CA PHE A 71 -5.05 -5.25 4.01
C PHE A 71 -5.19 -4.06 3.04
N SER A 72 -5.47 -2.86 3.56
CA SER A 72 -5.63 -1.64 2.73
C SER A 72 -4.32 -1.20 2.07
N VAL A 73 -3.18 -1.19 2.79
CA VAL A 73 -1.90 -0.75 2.23
C VAL A 73 -1.40 -1.67 1.11
N HIS A 74 -1.77 -2.96 1.13
CA HIS A 74 -1.48 -3.88 0.02
C HIS A 74 -2.12 -3.40 -1.30
N PHE A 75 -3.35 -2.90 -1.27
CA PHE A 75 -3.98 -2.32 -2.47
C PHE A 75 -3.29 -1.03 -2.92
N GLY A 76 -2.82 -0.21 -1.97
CA GLY A 76 -1.98 0.94 -2.28
C GLY A 76 -0.70 0.53 -3.02
N GLN A 77 0.00 -0.48 -2.49
CA GLN A 77 1.21 -1.02 -3.12
C GLN A 77 0.93 -1.61 -4.51
N PHE A 78 -0.14 -2.41 -4.67
CA PHE A 78 -0.53 -2.94 -5.97
C PHE A 78 -0.87 -1.83 -6.97
N SER A 79 -1.52 -0.76 -6.53
CA SER A 79 -1.84 0.39 -7.39
C SER A 79 -0.58 1.06 -7.91
N ILE A 80 0.45 1.24 -7.06
CA ILE A 80 1.75 1.79 -7.48
C ILE A 80 2.47 0.84 -8.44
N ILE A 81 2.44 -0.47 -8.18
CA ILE A 81 3.03 -1.48 -9.08
C ILE A 81 2.35 -1.45 -10.45
N PHE A 82 1.02 -1.41 -10.50
CA PHE A 82 0.28 -1.34 -11.76
C PHE A 82 0.52 -0.04 -12.51
N LEU A 83 0.63 1.09 -11.78
CA LEU A 83 1.00 2.36 -12.38
C LEU A 83 2.41 2.30 -12.98
N TRP A 84 3.38 1.74 -12.24
CA TRP A 84 4.75 1.57 -12.72
C TRP A 84 4.78 0.69 -13.98
N LEU A 85 4.14 -0.48 -13.95
CA LEU A 85 4.02 -1.36 -15.12
C LEU A 85 3.38 -0.63 -16.31
N SER A 86 2.27 0.07 -16.08
CA SER A 86 1.58 0.84 -17.12
C SER A 86 2.49 1.88 -17.75
N VAL A 87 3.30 2.58 -16.95
CA VAL A 87 4.30 3.54 -17.46
C VAL A 87 5.36 2.82 -18.28
N MET A 88 5.89 1.68 -17.83
CA MET A 88 6.87 0.91 -18.61
C MET A 88 6.32 0.49 -19.98
N TYR A 89 5.08 -0.01 -20.03
CA TYR A 89 4.42 -0.34 -21.31
C TYR A 89 4.19 0.89 -22.19
N PHE A 90 3.78 2.00 -21.59
CA PHE A 90 3.54 3.23 -22.34
C PHE A 90 4.82 3.79 -22.97
N TYR A 91 5.93 3.79 -22.22
CA TYR A 91 7.26 4.16 -22.74
C TYR A 91 7.69 3.22 -23.88
N GLY A 92 7.54 1.90 -23.68
CA GLY A 92 7.75 0.90 -24.71
C GLY A 92 6.95 1.16 -25.99
N ALA A 93 5.69 1.58 -25.87
CA ALA A 93 4.82 1.81 -27.03
C ALA A 93 5.08 3.15 -27.76
N ARG A 94 5.59 4.16 -27.07
CA ARG A 94 5.66 5.53 -27.61
C ARG A 94 7.06 6.06 -27.88
N PHE A 95 8.05 5.65 -27.10
CA PHE A 95 9.38 6.26 -27.10
C PHE A 95 10.51 5.24 -27.25
N SER A 96 10.19 3.96 -27.48
CA SER A 96 11.19 2.91 -27.64
C SER A 96 11.55 2.63 -29.10
N ASN A 97 12.65 1.93 -29.30
CA ASN A 97 13.02 1.34 -30.59
C ASN A 97 12.50 -0.11 -30.76
N TYR A 98 11.42 -0.50 -30.07
CA TYR A 98 10.97 -1.90 -29.96
C TYR A 98 10.76 -2.60 -31.31
N GLU A 99 10.12 -1.94 -32.30
CA GLU A 99 9.91 -2.55 -33.62
C GLU A 99 11.22 -2.77 -34.39
N ALA A 100 12.12 -1.78 -34.35
CA ALA A 100 13.44 -1.88 -34.96
C ALA A 100 14.27 -2.98 -34.28
N TRP A 101 14.29 -2.99 -32.95
CA TRP A 101 14.93 -4.05 -32.15
C TRP A 101 14.36 -5.43 -32.48
N LEU A 102 13.04 -5.56 -32.64
CA LEU A 102 12.39 -6.82 -32.97
C LEU A 102 12.80 -7.34 -34.37
N SER A 103 13.06 -6.43 -35.31
CA SER A 103 13.48 -6.73 -36.69
C SER A 103 14.94 -7.21 -36.80
N ASP A 104 15.85 -6.72 -35.94
CA ASP A 104 17.25 -7.17 -35.88
C ASP A 104 17.78 -7.14 -34.44
N ARG A 105 17.54 -8.22 -33.71
CA ARG A 105 17.95 -8.35 -32.30
C ARG A 105 19.45 -8.53 -32.10
N THR A 106 20.19 -8.86 -33.15
CA THR A 106 21.64 -9.14 -33.07
C THR A 106 22.48 -7.87 -33.14
N HIS A 107 22.02 -6.85 -33.88
CA HIS A 107 22.78 -5.63 -34.08
C HIS A 107 22.13 -4.39 -33.44
N ILE A 108 20.82 -4.42 -33.17
CA ILE A 108 20.11 -3.32 -32.53
C ILE A 108 19.98 -3.64 -31.03
N GLY A 109 20.45 -2.73 -30.18
CA GLY A 109 20.26 -2.81 -28.73
C GLY A 109 18.90 -2.24 -28.31
N PRO A 110 18.26 -2.77 -27.25
CA PRO A 110 16.99 -2.24 -26.76
C PRO A 110 17.15 -0.85 -26.11
N SER A 111 16.20 0.05 -26.36
CA SER A 111 16.13 1.39 -25.77
C SER A 111 14.65 1.82 -25.60
N ALA A 112 14.31 2.45 -24.47
CA ALA A 112 13.00 2.99 -24.12
C ALA A 112 13.14 4.23 -23.23
#